data_AF-A0A538JA73-F1
#
_entry.id   AF-A0A538JA73-F1
#
_cell.length_a   1.000
_cell.length_b   1.000
_cell.length_c   1.000
_cell.angle_alpha   90.00
_cell.angle_beta   90.00
_cell.angle_gamma   90.00
#
_symmetry.space_group_name_H-M   'P 1'
#
loop_
_entity.id
_entity.type
_entity.pdbx_description
1 polymer ?
#
loop_
_entity_poly.entity_id
_entity_poly.type
_entity_poly.pdbx_seq_one_letter_code
_entity_poly.pdbx_strand_id
1 'polypeptide(L)'
;MSSYVWPNDDGWPYPDSVGEWADQAGDIDDDLLSLRAGPPHLFDDLDPLERQVITSRFGLDGAVPRTMKQLHNDTGVARAELREALGSGLAKLRTQLS
;
A
#
# COMPACT_ATOMS: atom_id res chain seq x y z
N MET A 1 -29.32 33.68 -21.42
CA MET A 1 -28.39 33.56 -20.27
C MET A 1 -29.07 32.66 -19.25
N SER A 2 -28.83 31.35 -19.29
CA SER A 2 -29.47 30.41 -18.35
C SER A 2 -28.67 30.38 -17.04
N SER A 3 -29.30 30.86 -15.99
CA SER A 3 -28.82 30.84 -14.62
C SER A 3 -28.82 29.40 -14.11
N TYR A 4 -27.65 28.80 -13.90
CA TYR A 4 -27.56 27.55 -13.15
C TYR A 4 -27.71 27.87 -11.67
N VAL A 5 -28.89 27.57 -11.13
CA VAL A 5 -29.15 27.44 -9.70
C VAL A 5 -28.43 26.19 -9.22
N TRP A 6 -27.46 26.34 -8.32
CA TRP A 6 -26.97 25.25 -7.48
C TRP A 6 -27.77 25.28 -6.17
N PRO A 7 -28.64 24.28 -5.89
CA PRO A 7 -29.34 24.20 -4.62
C PRO A 7 -28.61 23.22 -3.69
N ASN A 8 -28.02 23.75 -2.62
CA ASN A 8 -27.49 23.04 -1.44
C ASN A 8 -26.39 21.98 -1.63
N ASP A 9 -25.63 21.80 -0.55
CA ASP A 9 -24.50 20.87 -0.35
C ASP A 9 -24.91 19.39 -0.29
N ASP A 10 -26.05 19.02 -0.88
CA ASP A 10 -26.69 17.70 -0.77
C ASP A 10 -26.61 16.88 -2.08
N GLY A 11 -25.46 16.96 -2.75
CA GLY A 11 -25.12 16.04 -3.83
C GLY A 11 -25.29 16.61 -5.25
N TRP A 12 -24.78 15.83 -6.20
CA TRP A 12 -24.71 16.21 -7.60
C TRP A 12 -26.11 16.28 -8.23
N PRO A 13 -26.35 17.21 -9.18
CA PRO A 13 -27.67 17.50 -9.76
C PRO A 13 -28.20 16.41 -10.72
N TYR A 14 -27.57 15.24 -10.72
CA TYR A 14 -27.99 14.09 -11.51
C TYR A 14 -28.74 13.14 -10.58
N PRO A 15 -29.88 12.58 -11.01
CA PRO A 15 -30.55 11.56 -10.22
C PRO A 15 -29.58 10.39 -10.03
N ASP A 16 -29.48 9.87 -8.80
CA ASP A 16 -28.75 8.64 -8.44
C ASP A 16 -29.35 7.47 -9.23
N SER A 17 -28.94 7.36 -10.47
CA SER A 17 -29.52 6.46 -11.45
C SER A 17 -28.74 5.15 -11.38
N VAL A 18 -29.39 4.19 -10.73
CA VAL A 18 -29.25 2.74 -10.93
C VAL A 18 -27.82 2.21 -11.04
N GLY A 19 -27.27 1.93 -9.87
CA GLY A 19 -26.17 1.00 -9.70
C GLY A 19 -24.83 1.70 -9.84
N GLU A 20 -24.16 1.88 -8.72
CA GLU A 20 -22.70 1.84 -8.69
C GLU A 20 -22.33 0.49 -9.34
N TRP A 21 -22.11 0.48 -10.65
CA TRP A 21 -21.38 -0.60 -11.27
C TRP A 21 -20.01 -0.51 -10.63
N ALA A 22 -19.77 -1.35 -9.63
CA ALA A 22 -18.43 -1.55 -9.13
C ALA A 22 -17.58 -1.76 -10.39
N ASP A 23 -16.57 -0.90 -10.59
CA ASP A 23 -15.64 -1.03 -11.69
C ASP A 23 -14.94 -2.39 -11.52
N GLN A 24 -15.55 -3.44 -12.06
CA GLN A 24 -15.06 -4.81 -11.98
C GLN A 24 -13.87 -5.01 -12.93
N ALA A 25 -13.60 -3.99 -13.76
CA ALA A 25 -12.43 -3.82 -14.61
C ALA A 25 -11.40 -2.84 -14.00
N GLY A 26 -11.39 -2.66 -12.67
CA GLY A 26 -10.17 -2.21 -12.00
C GLY A 26 -9.10 -3.26 -12.27
N ASP A 27 -8.38 -3.13 -13.37
CA ASP A 27 -7.23 -3.96 -13.70
C ASP A 27 -6.37 -4.05 -12.44
N ILE A 28 -5.98 -5.27 -12.09
CA ILE A 28 -5.11 -5.52 -10.94
C ILE A 28 -3.93 -4.55 -11.09
N ASP A 29 -3.69 -3.72 -10.07
CA ASP A 29 -2.64 -2.70 -10.11
C ASP A 29 -1.36 -3.34 -10.68
N ASP A 30 -0.96 -2.96 -11.89
CA ASP A 30 0.16 -3.60 -12.60
C ASP A 30 1.47 -3.42 -11.81
N ASP A 31 1.52 -2.38 -10.98
CA ASP A 31 2.53 -2.14 -9.95
C ASP A 31 2.51 -3.20 -8.83
N LEU A 32 1.33 -3.60 -8.36
CA LEU A 32 1.16 -4.67 -7.37
C LEU A 32 1.51 -6.03 -7.97
N LEU A 33 1.14 -6.28 -9.23
CA LEU A 33 1.60 -7.45 -9.99
C LEU A 33 3.12 -7.44 -10.18
N SER A 34 3.73 -6.31 -10.51
CA SER A 34 5.18 -6.17 -10.67
C SER A 34 5.94 -6.34 -9.34
N LEU A 35 5.31 -6.02 -8.21
CA LEU A 35 5.87 -6.28 -6.88
C LEU A 35 5.69 -7.74 -6.43
N ARG A 36 4.57 -8.40 -6.80
CA ARG A 36 4.30 -9.80 -6.43
C ARG A 36 4.93 -10.83 -7.39
N ALA A 37 4.94 -10.52 -8.68
CA ALA A 37 5.58 -11.27 -9.75
C ALA A 37 6.97 -10.73 -10.08
N GLY A 38 7.43 -9.73 -9.33
CA GLY A 38 8.80 -9.25 -9.35
C GLY A 38 9.79 -10.41 -9.16
N PRO A 39 11.05 -10.23 -9.58
CA PRO A 39 12.02 -11.31 -9.63
C PRO A 39 12.04 -12.03 -8.28
N PRO A 40 12.02 -13.38 -8.26
CA PRO A 40 11.94 -14.18 -7.02
C PRO A 40 13.07 -13.89 -6.02
N HIS A 41 14.04 -13.08 -6.43
CA HIS A 41 15.23 -12.68 -5.69
C HIS A 41 15.17 -11.25 -5.11
N LEU A 42 14.07 -10.50 -5.31
CA LEU A 42 13.97 -9.11 -4.85
C LEU A 42 14.18 -8.98 -3.32
N PHE A 43 13.74 -10.01 -2.59
CA PHE A 43 13.86 -10.04 -1.14
C PHE A 43 15.09 -10.82 -0.65
N ASP A 44 15.89 -11.45 -1.53
CA ASP A 44 16.98 -12.36 -1.13
C ASP A 44 18.11 -11.65 -0.40
N ASP A 45 18.39 -10.38 -0.75
CA ASP A 45 19.43 -9.57 -0.10
C ASP A 45 18.95 -8.88 1.20
N LEU A 46 17.65 -9.01 1.53
CA LEU A 46 17.10 -8.44 2.76
C LEU A 46 17.35 -9.37 3.94
N ASP A 47 17.78 -8.77 5.05
CA ASP A 47 17.85 -9.47 6.31
C ASP A 47 16.44 -9.89 6.76
N PRO A 48 16.30 -10.97 7.56
CA PRO A 48 14.98 -11.48 7.97
C PRO A 48 14.10 -10.41 8.65
N LEU A 49 14.72 -9.53 9.44
CA LEU A 49 14.02 -8.42 10.10
C LEU A 49 13.57 -7.36 9.09
N GLU A 50 14.41 -6.99 8.12
CA GLU A 50 14.07 -6.01 7.08
C GLU A 50 12.92 -6.53 6.22
N ARG A 51 13.01 -7.80 5.78
CA ARG A 51 11.98 -8.48 5.01
C ARG A 51 10.66 -8.50 5.77
N GLN A 52 10.68 -8.87 7.05
CA GLN A 52 9.49 -8.90 7.90
C GLN A 52 8.88 -7.50 8.06
N VAL A 53 9.71 -6.49 8.34
CA VAL A 53 9.24 -5.12 8.54
C VAL A 53 8.63 -4.56 7.26
N ILE A 54 9.29 -4.69 6.11
CA ILE A 54 8.79 -4.21 4.81
C ILE A 54 7.48 -4.92 4.45
N THR A 55 7.47 -6.26 4.52
CA THR A 55 6.28 -7.06 4.17
C THR A 55 5.08 -6.67 5.03
N SER A 56 5.27 -6.58 6.34
CA SER A 56 4.19 -6.26 7.28
C SER A 56 3.78 -4.79 7.23
N ARG A 57 4.70 -3.87 6.93
CA ARG A 57 4.44 -2.42 6.84
C ARG A 57 3.59 -2.07 5.64
N PHE A 58 3.81 -2.76 4.52
CA PHE A 58 3.14 -2.49 3.24
C PHE A 58 2.10 -3.55 2.85
N GLY A 59 1.98 -4.66 3.60
CA GLY A 59 1.03 -5.73 3.30
C GLY A 59 1.39 -6.53 2.05
N LEU A 60 2.69 -6.71 1.77
CA LEU A 60 3.15 -7.37 0.54
C LEU A 60 2.82 -8.87 0.52
N ASP A 61 2.56 -9.47 1.68
CA ASP A 61 2.05 -10.84 1.86
C ASP A 61 0.52 -10.95 1.70
N GLY A 62 -0.16 -9.84 1.41
CA GLY A 62 -1.62 -9.77 1.36
C GLY A 62 -2.28 -9.55 2.72
N ALA A 63 -1.51 -9.34 3.79
CA ALA A 63 -2.06 -8.90 5.07
C ALA A 63 -2.34 -7.39 5.08
N VAL A 64 -3.15 -6.94 6.03
CA VAL A 64 -3.41 -5.51 6.24
C VAL A 64 -2.11 -4.78 6.64
N PRO A 65 -1.75 -3.66 5.98
CA PRO A 65 -0.58 -2.86 6.34
C PRO A 65 -0.55 -2.47 7.81
N ARG A 66 0.56 -2.73 8.50
CA ARG A 66 0.72 -2.45 9.94
C ARG A 66 1.51 -1.17 10.22
N THR A 67 1.17 -0.51 11.32
CA THR A 67 1.91 0.64 11.84
C THR A 67 3.18 0.22 12.56
N MET A 68 4.18 1.12 12.67
CA MET A 68 5.38 0.90 13.50
C MET A 68 5.04 0.56 14.97
N LYS A 69 3.93 1.11 15.49
CA LYS A 69 3.45 0.81 16.84
C LYS A 69 2.94 -0.63 16.95
N GLN A 70 2.16 -1.08 15.96
CA GLN A 70 1.69 -2.46 15.90
C GLN A 70 2.87 -3.43 15.73
N LEU A 71 3.81 -3.13 14.84
CA LEU A 71 5.00 -3.97 14.65
C LEU A 71 5.85 -4.09 15.91
N HIS A 72 6.05 -3.00 16.65
CA HIS A 72 6.71 -3.07 17.96
C HIS A 72 5.97 -3.98 18.94
N ASN A 73 4.64 -3.89 19.00
CA ASN A 73 3.84 -4.73 19.88
C ASN A 73 3.90 -6.21 19.46
N ASP A 74 3.93 -6.49 18.16
CA ASP A 74 3.92 -7.85 17.62
C ASP A 74 5.28 -8.54 17.70
N THR A 75 6.38 -7.79 17.53
CA THR A 75 7.75 -8.32 17.48
C THR A 75 8.53 -8.16 18.78
N GLY A 76 8.14 -7.23 19.65
CA GLY A 76 8.90 -6.86 20.85
C GLY A 76 10.17 -6.05 20.57
N VAL A 77 10.52 -5.83 19.30
CA VAL A 77 11.73 -5.12 18.85
C VAL A 77 11.56 -3.62 19.04
N ALA A 78 12.61 -2.92 19.47
CA ALA A 78 12.55 -1.47 19.68
C ALA A 78 12.16 -0.72 18.40
N ARG A 79 11.37 0.35 18.54
CA ARG A 79 10.93 1.17 17.38
C ARG A 79 12.08 1.80 16.59
N ALA A 80 13.23 2.02 17.23
CA ALA A 80 14.43 2.54 16.58
C ALA A 80 15.02 1.49 15.64
N GLU A 81 15.21 0.26 16.13
CA GLU A 81 15.69 -0.87 15.33
C GLU A 81 14.74 -1.20 14.17
N LEU A 82 13.42 -1.17 14.39
CA LEU A 82 12.44 -1.35 13.31
C LEU A 82 12.53 -0.26 12.23
N ARG A 83 12.85 0.98 12.62
CA ARG A 83 13.04 2.09 11.68
C ARG A 83 14.34 1.95 10.90
N GLU A 84 15.40 1.53 11.56
CA GLU A 84 16.68 1.25 10.94
C GLU A 84 16.56 0.12 9.92
N ALA A 85 15.93 -1.00 10.30
CA ALA A 85 15.64 -2.12 9.41
C ALA A 85 14.78 -1.70 8.21
N LEU A 86 13.75 -0.86 8.42
CA LEU A 86 12.95 -0.33 7.31
C LEU A 86 13.79 0.54 6.36
N GLY A 87 14.64 1.41 6.91
CA GLY A 87 15.48 2.30 6.12
C GLY A 87 16.53 1.55 5.31
N SER A 88 17.25 0.63 5.95
CA SER A 88 18.25 -0.23 5.31
C SER A 88 17.61 -1.11 4.24
N GLY A 89 16.48 -1.76 4.55
CA GLY A 89 15.80 -2.62 3.58
C GLY A 89 15.27 -1.86 2.36
N LEU A 90 14.70 -0.67 2.53
CA LEU A 90 14.28 0.17 1.40
C LEU A 90 15.47 0.64 0.54
N ALA A 91 16.62 0.91 1.16
CA ALA A 91 17.83 1.27 0.42
C ALA A 91 18.31 0.10 -0.46
N LYS A 92 18.30 -1.14 0.06
CA LYS A 92 18.63 -2.36 -0.69
C LYS A 92 17.64 -2.62 -1.82
N LEU A 93 16.33 -2.50 -1.56
CA LEU A 93 15.29 -2.66 -2.59
C LEU A 93 15.46 -1.64 -3.73
N ARG A 94 15.76 -0.37 -3.40
CA ARG A 94 16.02 0.66 -4.41
C ARG A 94 17.19 0.30 -5.32
N THR A 95 18.25 -0.32 -4.79
CA THR A 95 19.40 -0.73 -5.63
C THR A 95 19.08 -1.90 -6.56
N GLN A 96 18.14 -2.77 -6.18
CA GLN A 96 17.74 -3.90 -7.02
C GLN A 96 16.68 -3.54 -8.07
N LEU A 97 15.91 -2.48 -7.85
CA LEU A 97 14.87 -1.98 -8.77
C LEU A 97 15.36 -0.88 -9.72
N SER A 98 16.63 -0.45 -9.60
CA SER A 98 17.24 0.55 -10.48
C SER A 98 17.85 -0.08 -11.72
#